data_AF-A0AAI9EL60-F1
#
_entry.id   AF-A0AAI9EL60-F1
#
_cell.length_a   1.000
_cell.length_b   1.000
_cell.length_c   1.000
_cell.angle_alpha   90.00
_cell.angle_beta   90.00
_cell.angle_gamma   90.00
#
_symmetry.space_group_name_H-M   'P 1'
#
loop_
_entity.id
_entity.type
_entity.pdbx_description
1 polymer ?
#
loop_
_entity_poly.entity_id
_entity_poly.type
_entity_poly.pdbx_seq_one_letter_code
_entity_poly.pdbx_strand_id
1 'polypeptide(L)'
;MCTEITLSLNGIDIDWGKNRFWKNHYWLFPPTSLTDIPYLYADNEVEWHPGFETSLDQARFRLCQLGYSLEEAKSKFQTTVSHWSRRSYFELSFDAFREALSEFNFHDRPEVEPGLGPSSFKSELAEALAACSPDDGCQMEDFVYELDFSIILRTLAEQESNRPLPLRWHYYDLVENGWATIDDLLELDRNTAIMNHSFLMGRLQDYTQLNTVSAFDRWLAGQGIPQETPYWRSDTGDKRRLEKLTLPTAVRNMIHHPENLSNRLLDEDIRKSVELLLEITGRPPYPLKQLTQ
;
A
#
# COMPACT_ATOMS: atom_id res chain seq x y z
N MET A 1 -1.52 -24.32 17.01
CA MET A 1 -0.83 -24.45 15.72
C MET A 1 -0.27 -23.07 15.38
N CYS A 2 0.87 -22.97 14.70
CA CYS A 2 1.36 -21.69 14.21
C CYS A 2 0.58 -21.32 12.95
N THR A 3 0.12 -20.07 12.85
CA THR A 3 -0.65 -19.60 11.69
C THR A 3 0.01 -18.36 11.11
N GLU A 4 0.15 -18.33 9.79
CA GLU A 4 0.88 -17.31 9.04
C GLU A 4 -0.07 -16.51 8.13
N ILE A 5 0.34 -15.30 7.78
CA ILE A 5 -0.29 -14.42 6.81
C ILE A 5 0.82 -13.90 5.90
N THR A 6 0.67 -14.01 4.58
CA THR A 6 1.75 -13.69 3.65
C THR A 6 1.31 -12.75 2.54
N LEU A 7 2.22 -11.88 2.13
CA LEU A 7 2.11 -11.04 0.94
C LEU A 7 3.07 -11.61 -0.11
N SER A 8 2.53 -12.19 -1.18
CA SER A 8 3.33 -12.88 -2.20
C SER A 8 3.22 -12.22 -3.57
N LEU A 9 4.30 -12.29 -4.35
CA LEU A 9 4.34 -11.95 -5.76
C LEU A 9 4.55 -13.24 -6.56
N ASN A 10 3.54 -13.63 -7.34
CA ASN A 10 3.52 -14.86 -8.11
C ASN A 10 3.92 -16.11 -7.31
N GLY A 11 3.41 -16.23 -6.07
CA GLY A 11 3.69 -17.36 -5.19
C GLY A 11 5.00 -17.27 -4.38
N ILE A 12 5.76 -16.17 -4.51
CA ILE A 12 6.96 -15.92 -3.72
C ILE A 12 6.64 -14.90 -2.64
N ASP A 13 6.78 -15.31 -1.38
CA ASP A 13 6.49 -14.43 -0.24
C ASP A 13 7.50 -13.28 -0.13
N ILE A 14 6.99 -12.06 -0.19
CA ILE A 14 7.74 -10.81 -0.06
C ILE A 14 7.73 -10.29 1.38
N ASP A 15 6.60 -10.43 2.06
CA ASP A 15 6.45 -10.09 3.47
C ASP A 15 5.51 -11.09 4.15
N TRP A 16 5.63 -11.20 5.46
CA TRP A 16 4.84 -12.15 6.23
C TRP A 16 4.65 -11.71 7.66
N GLY A 17 3.70 -12.36 8.32
CA GLY A 17 3.53 -12.27 9.74
C GLY A 17 2.96 -13.55 10.32
N LYS A 18 3.01 -13.64 11.65
CA LYS A 18 2.63 -14.84 12.39
C LYS A 18 1.79 -14.49 13.60
N ASN A 19 0.67 -15.18 13.74
CA ASN A 19 -0.27 -14.98 14.84
C ASN A 19 -0.65 -13.48 14.99
N ARG A 20 -0.14 -12.78 16.02
CA ARG A 20 -0.45 -11.36 16.28
C ARG A 20 0.58 -10.38 15.71
N PHE A 21 1.62 -10.87 15.03
CA PHE A 21 2.74 -10.07 14.54
C PHE A 21 2.72 -10.03 13.02
N TRP A 22 1.88 -9.16 12.46
CA TRP A 22 1.74 -8.97 11.01
C TRP A 22 1.49 -7.49 10.69
N LYS A 23 1.71 -7.12 9.43
CA LYS A 23 1.43 -5.77 8.91
C LYS A 23 0.18 -5.81 8.04
N ASN A 24 -0.63 -4.77 8.15
CA ASN A 24 -1.80 -4.65 7.29
C ASN A 24 -1.37 -4.25 5.86
N HIS A 25 -1.71 -5.09 4.88
CA HIS A 25 -1.45 -4.85 3.46
C HIS A 25 -2.71 -4.54 2.65
N TYR A 26 -3.90 -4.53 3.28
CA TYR A 26 -5.20 -4.35 2.61
C TYR A 26 -5.25 -3.12 1.71
N TRP A 27 -4.60 -2.03 2.12
CA TRP A 27 -4.58 -0.77 1.38
C TRP A 27 -3.91 -0.85 0.00
N LEU A 28 -3.13 -1.90 -0.29
CA LEU A 28 -2.56 -2.18 -1.62
C LEU A 28 -3.59 -2.73 -2.61
N PHE A 29 -4.74 -3.18 -2.12
CA PHE A 29 -5.70 -3.93 -2.90
C PHE A 29 -6.94 -3.08 -3.21
N PRO A 30 -7.40 -3.02 -4.47
CA PRO A 30 -8.67 -2.37 -4.81
C PRO A 30 -9.86 -3.02 -4.10
N PRO A 31 -11.00 -2.33 -3.88
CA PRO A 31 -12.15 -2.91 -3.19
C PRO A 31 -12.73 -4.21 -3.81
N THR A 32 -12.46 -4.47 -5.09
CA THR A 32 -12.94 -5.64 -5.85
C THR A 32 -11.95 -6.82 -5.86
N SER A 33 -10.88 -6.75 -5.08
CA SER A 33 -9.76 -7.72 -5.09
C SER A 33 -10.00 -8.97 -4.26
N LEU A 34 -11.03 -8.99 -3.41
CA LEU A 34 -11.37 -10.16 -2.61
C LEU A 34 -11.85 -11.29 -3.54
N THR A 35 -11.14 -12.41 -3.54
CA THR A 35 -11.42 -13.57 -4.38
C THR A 35 -10.83 -14.83 -3.74
N ASP A 36 -11.14 -16.01 -4.29
CA ASP A 36 -10.47 -17.23 -3.88
C ASP A 36 -9.10 -17.31 -4.57
N ILE A 37 -8.04 -17.50 -3.79
CA ILE A 37 -6.66 -17.59 -4.26
C ILE A 37 -6.04 -18.92 -3.83
N PRO A 38 -5.00 -19.41 -4.53
CA PRO A 38 -4.36 -20.68 -4.17
C PRO A 38 -3.54 -20.53 -2.88
N TYR A 39 -3.72 -21.48 -1.97
CA TYR A 39 -2.93 -21.71 -0.75
C TYR A 39 -2.15 -23.00 -0.93
N LEU A 40 -0.83 -22.94 -0.74
CA LEU A 40 0.03 -24.10 -0.81
C LEU A 40 0.31 -24.61 0.60
N TYR A 41 -0.19 -25.81 0.92
CA TYR A 41 0.07 -26.50 2.17
C TYR A 41 1.15 -27.58 2.00
N ALA A 42 1.43 -28.30 3.09
CA ALA A 42 2.34 -29.44 3.07
C ALA A 42 1.96 -30.47 1.98
N ASP A 43 2.94 -31.26 1.52
CA ASP A 43 2.74 -32.31 0.52
C ASP A 43 2.28 -31.85 -0.88
N ASN A 44 2.51 -30.57 -1.22
CA ASN A 44 2.10 -29.93 -2.47
C ASN A 44 0.57 -29.86 -2.65
N GLU A 45 -0.19 -29.89 -1.55
CA GLU A 45 -1.63 -29.70 -1.60
C GLU A 45 -1.95 -28.21 -1.85
N VAL A 46 -2.70 -27.95 -2.92
CA VAL A 46 -3.21 -26.62 -3.25
C VAL A 46 -4.69 -26.56 -2.92
N GLU A 47 -5.06 -25.69 -2.00
CA GLU A 47 -6.44 -25.37 -1.68
C GLU A 47 -6.78 -23.95 -2.13
N TRP A 48 -8.07 -23.67 -2.31
CA TRP A 48 -8.55 -22.35 -2.74
C TRP A 48 -9.36 -21.73 -1.61
N HIS A 49 -8.88 -20.61 -1.09
CA HIS A 49 -9.49 -19.92 0.04
C HIS A 49 -9.57 -18.41 -0.21
N PRO A 50 -10.47 -17.70 0.51
CA PRO A 50 -10.58 -16.25 0.41
C PRO A 50 -9.26 -15.52 0.71
N GLY A 51 -8.86 -14.65 -0.20
CA GLY A 51 -7.72 -13.76 -0.07
C GLY A 51 -7.87 -12.52 -0.95
N PHE A 52 -6.87 -11.65 -0.96
CA PHE A 52 -6.89 -10.48 -1.84
C PHE A 52 -5.90 -10.68 -2.99
N GLU A 53 -6.35 -10.48 -4.23
CA GLU A 53 -5.52 -10.55 -5.43
C GLU A 53 -5.61 -9.27 -6.25
N THR A 54 -4.46 -8.82 -6.75
CA THR A 54 -4.33 -7.73 -7.72
C THR A 54 -3.08 -7.96 -8.58
N SER A 55 -2.83 -7.16 -9.60
CA SER A 55 -1.52 -7.18 -10.29
C SER A 55 -0.50 -6.30 -9.57
N LEU A 56 0.80 -6.62 -9.75
CA LEU A 56 1.86 -5.73 -9.28
C LEU A 56 1.75 -4.33 -9.90
N ASP A 57 1.27 -4.19 -11.13
CA ASP A 57 1.04 -2.89 -11.77
C ASP A 57 -0.01 -2.05 -11.02
N GLN A 58 -1.10 -2.69 -10.61
CA GLN A 58 -2.17 -2.02 -9.88
C GLN A 58 -1.73 -1.67 -8.45
N ALA A 59 -0.96 -2.55 -7.80
CA ALA A 59 -0.34 -2.25 -6.50
C ALA A 59 0.68 -1.12 -6.62
N ARG A 60 1.51 -1.11 -7.69
CA ARG A 60 2.45 -0.02 -8.03
C ARG A 60 1.72 1.30 -8.17
N PHE A 61 0.60 1.32 -8.90
CA PHE A 61 -0.23 2.51 -9.02
C PHE A 61 -0.63 3.05 -7.64
N ARG A 62 -1.19 2.20 -6.77
CA ARG A 62 -1.62 2.61 -5.42
C ARG A 62 -0.45 3.08 -4.56
N LEU A 63 0.67 2.35 -4.55
CA LEU A 63 1.92 2.77 -3.89
C LEU A 63 2.30 4.20 -4.32
N CYS A 64 2.36 4.46 -5.62
CA CYS A 64 2.75 5.78 -6.14
C CYS A 64 1.75 6.90 -5.81
N GLN A 65 0.46 6.59 -5.69
CA GLN A 65 -0.56 7.57 -5.35
C GLN A 65 -0.64 7.84 -3.84
N LEU A 66 -0.20 6.89 -3.02
CA LEU A 66 -0.31 6.92 -1.55
C LEU A 66 1.01 7.24 -0.83
N GLY A 67 1.98 7.86 -1.52
CA GLY A 67 3.24 8.32 -0.89
C GLY A 67 4.34 7.26 -0.82
N TYR A 68 4.31 6.28 -1.73
CA TYR A 68 5.34 5.26 -1.91
C TYR A 68 5.83 5.24 -3.36
N SER A 69 6.09 6.42 -3.93
CA SER A 69 6.82 6.57 -5.19
C SER A 69 8.22 5.93 -5.12
N LEU A 70 8.90 5.80 -6.26
CA LEU A 70 10.26 5.24 -6.27
C LEU A 70 11.23 6.11 -5.45
N GLU A 71 11.04 7.43 -5.49
CA GLU A 71 11.86 8.37 -4.73
C GLU A 71 11.61 8.24 -3.22
N GLU A 72 10.35 8.12 -2.81
CA GLU A 72 10.00 7.88 -1.40
C GLU A 72 10.53 6.52 -0.91
N ALA A 73 10.46 5.48 -1.74
CA ALA A 73 11.04 4.17 -1.45
C ALA A 73 12.57 4.25 -1.31
N LYS A 74 13.25 4.99 -2.19
CA LYS A 74 14.70 5.23 -2.12
C LYS A 74 15.08 6.01 -0.86
N SER A 75 14.32 7.05 -0.51
CA SER A 75 14.54 7.86 0.71
C SER A 75 14.35 7.01 1.97
N LYS A 76 13.30 6.16 2.00
CA LYS A 76 13.05 5.21 3.10
C LYS A 76 14.19 4.19 3.23
N PHE A 77 14.65 3.62 2.10
CA PHE A 77 15.81 2.73 2.07
C PHE A 77 17.07 3.40 2.63
N GLN A 78 17.41 4.60 2.16
CA GLN A 78 18.58 5.35 2.63
C GLN A 78 18.50 5.69 4.11
N THR A 79 17.29 5.94 4.62
CA THR A 79 17.04 6.15 6.05
C THR A 79 17.32 4.86 6.84
N THR A 80 16.87 3.70 6.36
CA THR A 80 17.16 2.39 6.96
C THR A 80 18.66 2.12 6.97
N VAL A 81 19.35 2.28 5.84
CA VAL A 81 20.81 2.12 5.75
C VAL A 81 21.51 3.05 6.75
N SER A 82 21.15 4.34 6.79
CA SER A 82 21.74 5.30 7.72
C SER A 82 21.53 4.92 9.19
N HIS A 83 20.44 4.23 9.51
CA HIS A 83 20.15 3.75 10.87
C HIS A 83 21.06 2.57 11.24
N TRP A 84 21.34 1.70 10.27
CA TRP A 84 22.25 0.57 10.39
C TRP A 84 23.72 1.02 10.48
N SER A 85 24.16 1.95 9.63
CA SER A 85 25.52 2.51 9.63
C SER A 85 25.90 3.22 10.95
N ARG A 86 24.93 3.53 11.83
CA ARG A 86 25.19 4.07 13.18
C ARG A 86 25.55 3.00 14.20
N ARG A 87 25.19 1.74 13.95
CA ARG A 87 25.37 0.60 14.86
C ARG A 87 26.59 -0.25 14.48
N SER A 88 26.87 -0.36 13.19
CA SER A 88 27.99 -1.10 12.62
C SER A 88 28.55 -0.38 11.39
N TYR A 89 29.71 -0.83 10.91
CA TYR A 89 30.13 -0.51 9.56
C TYR A 89 29.18 -1.24 8.61
N PHE A 90 28.28 -0.50 7.97
CA PHE A 90 27.28 -1.02 7.05
C PHE A 90 27.09 0.00 5.93
N GLU A 91 27.35 -0.41 4.70
CA GLU A 91 27.22 0.44 3.51
C GLU A 91 26.52 -0.32 2.39
N LEU A 92 25.33 0.15 1.99
CA LEU A 92 24.60 -0.41 0.86
C LEU A 92 23.93 0.71 0.07
N SER A 93 24.20 0.75 -1.24
CA SER A 93 23.57 1.72 -2.13
C SER A 93 22.21 1.22 -2.63
N PHE A 94 21.29 2.16 -2.92
CA PHE A 94 19.99 1.80 -3.49
C PHE A 94 20.13 1.18 -4.89
N ASP A 95 21.15 1.57 -5.65
CA ASP A 95 21.40 1.00 -6.98
C ASP A 95 21.85 -0.46 -6.88
N ALA A 96 22.73 -0.80 -5.93
CA ALA A 96 23.12 -2.18 -5.66
C ALA A 96 21.93 -3.02 -5.18
N PHE A 97 21.07 -2.45 -4.33
CA PHE A 97 19.83 -3.11 -3.90
C PHE A 97 18.89 -3.40 -5.07
N ARG A 98 18.69 -2.43 -5.96
CA ARG A 98 17.86 -2.60 -7.16
C ARG A 98 18.46 -3.64 -8.12
N GLU A 99 19.77 -3.61 -8.31
CA GLU A 99 20.48 -4.58 -9.16
C GLU A 99 20.32 -6.00 -8.61
N ALA A 100 20.54 -6.21 -7.31
CA ALA A 100 20.33 -7.50 -6.67
C ALA A 100 18.89 -8.01 -6.84
N LEU A 101 17.88 -7.15 -6.63
CA LEU A 101 16.48 -7.52 -6.86
C LEU A 101 16.18 -7.87 -8.32
N SER A 102 16.90 -7.27 -9.27
CA SER A 102 16.64 -7.46 -10.70
C SER A 102 17.04 -8.84 -11.22
N GLU A 103 17.90 -9.55 -10.49
CA GLU A 103 18.35 -10.91 -10.80
C GLU A 103 17.31 -11.99 -10.41
N PHE A 104 16.31 -11.63 -9.61
CA PHE A 104 15.27 -12.57 -9.17
C PHE A 104 14.25 -12.81 -10.28
N ASN A 105 14.13 -14.06 -10.74
CA ASN A 105 13.08 -14.48 -11.67
C ASN A 105 11.79 -14.86 -10.91
N PHE A 106 10.77 -14.03 -11.03
CA PHE A 106 9.43 -14.28 -10.48
C PHE A 106 8.48 -15.01 -11.46
N HIS A 107 8.89 -15.22 -12.71
CA HIS A 107 8.04 -15.82 -13.76
C HIS A 107 8.12 -17.35 -13.79
N ASP A 108 9.33 -17.89 -13.68
CA ASP A 108 9.60 -19.31 -13.91
C ASP A 108 9.93 -20.08 -12.62
N ARG A 109 9.79 -19.44 -11.46
CA ARG A 109 9.93 -20.17 -10.20
C ARG A 109 8.74 -21.12 -10.06
N PRO A 110 8.97 -22.43 -9.85
CA PRO A 110 7.88 -23.30 -9.46
C PRO A 110 7.22 -22.69 -8.23
N GLU A 111 5.89 -22.78 -8.12
CA GLU A 111 5.18 -22.54 -6.86
C GLU A 111 5.94 -23.36 -5.79
N VAL A 112 6.70 -22.66 -4.94
CA VAL A 112 7.92 -23.19 -4.28
C VAL A 112 7.58 -24.33 -3.33
N GLU A 113 8.52 -25.29 -3.19
CA GLU A 113 8.42 -26.47 -2.32
C GLU A 113 7.80 -26.16 -0.93
N PRO A 114 6.84 -26.98 -0.47
CA PRO A 114 6.18 -26.82 0.82
C PRO A 114 7.21 -26.79 1.96
N GLY A 115 7.16 -25.72 2.76
CA GLY A 115 7.96 -25.61 3.99
C GLY A 115 9.19 -24.71 3.89
N LEU A 116 9.52 -24.15 2.72
CA LEU A 116 10.38 -22.97 2.64
C LEU A 116 9.52 -21.74 2.89
N GLY A 117 9.30 -21.43 4.17
CA GLY A 117 8.59 -20.23 4.58
C GLY A 117 9.20 -18.94 3.98
N PRO A 118 8.60 -17.78 4.28
CA PRO A 118 9.00 -16.46 3.78
C PRO A 118 10.46 -16.06 4.05
N SER A 119 11.18 -16.85 4.84
CA SER A 119 12.64 -16.79 4.96
C SER A 119 13.37 -17.04 3.64
N SER A 120 12.83 -17.82 2.69
CA SER A 120 13.58 -18.19 1.47
C SER A 120 13.93 -16.97 0.60
N PHE A 121 12.96 -16.15 0.22
CA PHE A 121 13.23 -14.96 -0.62
C PHE A 121 14.09 -13.92 0.10
N LYS A 122 13.78 -13.59 1.36
CA LYS A 122 14.57 -12.58 2.11
C LYS A 122 15.98 -13.07 2.40
N SER A 123 16.20 -14.35 2.69
CA SER A 123 17.54 -14.91 2.87
C SER A 123 18.30 -14.95 1.54
N GLU A 124 17.67 -15.35 0.42
CA GLU A 124 18.30 -15.29 -0.91
C GLU A 124 18.67 -13.85 -1.30
N LEU A 125 17.80 -12.87 -1.01
CA LEU A 125 18.09 -11.46 -1.24
C LEU A 125 19.26 -10.98 -0.37
N ALA A 126 19.32 -11.40 0.89
CA ALA A 126 20.44 -11.10 1.77
C ALA A 126 21.75 -11.69 1.24
N GLU A 127 21.74 -12.94 0.76
CA GLU A 127 22.91 -13.57 0.13
C GLU A 127 23.37 -12.83 -1.13
N ALA A 128 22.43 -12.44 -1.99
CA ALA A 128 22.73 -11.67 -3.20
C ALA A 128 23.35 -10.30 -2.87
N LEU A 129 22.86 -9.63 -1.82
CA LEU A 129 23.40 -8.34 -1.37
C LEU A 129 24.75 -8.49 -0.67
N ALA A 130 24.94 -9.56 0.12
CA ALA A 130 26.21 -9.85 0.79
C ALA A 130 27.32 -10.15 -0.22
N ALA A 131 27.02 -10.76 -1.37
CA ALA A 131 27.98 -10.95 -2.45
C ALA A 131 28.50 -9.63 -3.06
N CYS A 132 27.73 -8.54 -2.90
CA CYS A 132 28.04 -7.22 -3.43
C CYS A 132 28.56 -6.23 -2.38
N SER A 133 28.65 -6.62 -1.09
CA SER A 133 29.09 -5.78 0.02
C SER A 133 30.24 -6.42 0.80
N PRO A 134 31.20 -5.66 1.35
CA PRO A 134 32.23 -6.19 2.25
C PRO A 134 31.70 -6.59 3.64
N ASP A 135 30.39 -6.45 3.91
CA ASP A 135 29.78 -6.70 5.22
C ASP A 135 29.67 -8.19 5.59
N ASP A 136 29.68 -8.48 6.89
CA ASP A 136 29.41 -9.80 7.45
C ASP A 136 27.97 -10.22 7.12
N GLY A 137 27.77 -11.38 6.48
CA GLY A 137 26.48 -11.85 5.96
C GLY A 137 25.35 -11.86 7.00
N CYS A 138 25.67 -12.05 8.29
CA CYS A 138 24.68 -11.96 9.37
C CYS A 138 24.01 -10.57 9.47
N GLN A 139 24.75 -9.48 9.24
CA GLN A 139 24.17 -8.12 9.28
C GLN A 139 23.25 -7.85 8.09
N MET A 140 23.57 -8.44 6.93
CA MET A 140 22.75 -8.30 5.73
C MET A 140 21.41 -8.99 5.88
N GLU A 141 21.38 -10.19 6.47
CA GLU A 141 20.15 -10.92 6.73
C GLU A 141 19.20 -10.09 7.62
N ASP A 142 19.68 -9.65 8.79
CA ASP A 142 18.88 -8.82 9.69
C ASP A 142 18.41 -7.51 9.03
N PHE A 143 19.25 -6.86 8.22
CA PHE A 143 18.87 -5.67 7.46
C PHE A 143 17.72 -5.95 6.50
N VAL A 144 17.77 -7.05 5.74
CA VAL A 144 16.71 -7.42 4.79
C VAL A 144 15.42 -7.78 5.52
N TYR A 145 15.49 -8.43 6.70
CA TYR A 145 14.32 -8.71 7.53
C TYR A 145 13.66 -7.43 8.08
N GLU A 146 14.44 -6.42 8.46
CA GLU A 146 13.93 -5.11 8.89
C GLU A 146 13.39 -4.26 7.74
N LEU A 147 13.76 -4.58 6.50
CA LEU A 147 13.39 -3.78 5.34
C LEU A 147 11.87 -3.78 5.14
N ASP A 148 11.32 -2.59 4.89
CA ASP A 148 9.89 -2.44 4.69
C ASP A 148 9.47 -2.99 3.32
N PHE A 149 8.41 -3.79 3.30
CA PHE A 149 7.90 -4.44 2.09
C PHE A 149 7.61 -3.45 0.95
N SER A 150 7.22 -2.21 1.26
CA SER A 150 6.93 -1.19 0.24
C SER A 150 8.16 -0.82 -0.55
N ILE A 151 9.36 -0.88 0.05
CA ILE A 151 10.64 -0.65 -0.66
C ILE A 151 10.87 -1.77 -1.68
N ILE A 152 10.67 -3.02 -1.26
CA ILE A 152 10.86 -4.20 -2.11
C ILE A 152 9.84 -4.19 -3.26
N LEU A 153 8.54 -4.15 -2.96
CA LEU A 153 7.48 -4.16 -3.98
C LEU A 153 7.61 -2.99 -4.94
N ARG A 154 7.91 -1.79 -4.43
CA ARG A 154 8.08 -0.63 -5.30
C ARG A 154 9.27 -0.81 -6.24
N THR A 155 10.37 -1.36 -5.75
CA THR A 155 11.57 -1.59 -6.57
C THR A 155 11.33 -2.70 -7.60
N LEU A 156 10.68 -3.81 -7.22
CA LEU A 156 10.31 -4.89 -8.13
C LEU A 156 9.40 -4.42 -9.27
N ALA A 157 8.51 -3.46 -9.01
CA ALA A 157 7.59 -2.93 -10.00
C ALA A 157 8.25 -2.02 -11.08
N GLU A 158 9.54 -1.71 -10.92
CA GLU A 158 10.33 -1.02 -11.95
C GLU A 158 10.68 -1.95 -13.12
N GLN A 159 10.81 -3.26 -12.89
CA GLN A 159 10.90 -4.24 -13.96
C GLN A 159 9.54 -4.41 -14.61
N GLU A 160 9.43 -4.02 -15.88
CA GLU A 160 8.16 -4.04 -16.61
C GLU A 160 7.57 -5.45 -16.75
N SER A 161 8.45 -6.46 -16.84
CA SER A 161 8.05 -7.88 -16.88
C SER A 161 7.31 -8.32 -15.63
N ASN A 162 7.64 -7.77 -14.46
CA ASN A 162 7.02 -8.15 -13.18
C ASN A 162 5.63 -7.52 -13.00
N ARG A 163 5.33 -6.41 -13.66
CA ARG A 163 4.07 -5.65 -13.50
C ARG A 163 2.79 -6.48 -13.69
N PRO A 164 2.67 -7.37 -14.70
CA PRO A 164 1.47 -8.21 -14.86
C PRO A 164 1.35 -9.33 -13.82
N LEU A 165 2.39 -9.63 -13.04
CA LEU A 165 2.37 -10.75 -12.10
C LEU A 165 1.34 -10.53 -10.98
N PRO A 166 0.69 -11.61 -10.49
CA PRO A 166 -0.28 -11.51 -9.41
C PRO A 166 0.41 -11.21 -8.07
N LEU A 167 -0.07 -10.19 -7.38
CA LEU A 167 0.23 -9.90 -5.99
C LEU A 167 -0.94 -10.41 -5.13
N ARG A 168 -0.64 -11.24 -4.14
CA ARG A 168 -1.65 -11.89 -3.29
C ARG A 168 -1.38 -11.63 -1.82
N TRP A 169 -2.45 -11.39 -1.05
CA TRP A 169 -2.39 -11.35 0.41
C TRP A 169 -3.22 -12.50 0.98
N HIS A 170 -2.52 -13.50 1.50
CA HIS A 170 -3.07 -14.74 2.02
C HIS A 170 -3.37 -14.59 3.51
N TYR A 171 -4.63 -14.35 3.88
CA TYR A 171 -5.03 -14.15 5.27
C TYR A 171 -5.86 -15.30 5.86
N TYR A 172 -6.47 -16.16 5.03
CA TYR A 172 -7.48 -17.13 5.42
C TYR A 172 -7.17 -17.90 6.71
N ASP A 173 -6.00 -18.56 6.77
CA ASP A 173 -5.63 -19.38 7.93
C ASP A 173 -5.68 -18.58 9.23
N LEU A 174 -5.23 -17.31 9.19
CA LEU A 174 -5.20 -16.43 10.35
C LEU A 174 -6.60 -16.17 10.91
N VAL A 175 -7.58 -16.00 10.02
CA VAL A 175 -8.98 -15.77 10.38
C VAL A 175 -9.65 -17.07 10.82
N GLU A 176 -9.47 -18.15 10.07
CA GLU A 176 -10.05 -19.46 10.37
C GLU A 176 -9.59 -19.99 11.75
N ASN A 177 -8.33 -19.75 12.10
CA ASN A 177 -7.77 -20.13 13.40
C ASN A 177 -8.05 -19.12 14.53
N GLY A 178 -8.80 -18.04 14.27
CA GLY A 178 -9.22 -17.06 15.27
C GLY A 178 -8.12 -16.14 15.81
N TRP A 179 -7.01 -15.98 15.06
CA TRP A 179 -5.94 -15.03 15.42
C TRP A 179 -6.29 -13.59 15.06
N ALA A 180 -7.12 -13.40 14.05
CA ALA A 180 -7.67 -12.12 13.61
C ALA A 180 -9.11 -12.32 13.10
N THR A 181 -9.87 -11.24 13.02
CA THR A 181 -11.14 -11.18 12.29
C THR A 181 -10.96 -10.47 10.96
N ILE A 182 -11.91 -10.62 10.04
CA ILE A 182 -11.94 -9.82 8.81
C ILE A 182 -11.95 -8.32 9.13
N ASP A 183 -12.67 -7.90 10.17
CA ASP A 183 -12.72 -6.49 10.55
C ASP A 183 -11.35 -5.96 10.99
N ASP A 184 -10.52 -6.77 11.67
CA ASP A 184 -9.14 -6.40 12.02
C ASP A 184 -8.27 -6.21 10.75
N LEU A 185 -8.48 -7.03 9.71
CA LEU A 185 -7.76 -6.90 8.44
C LEU A 185 -8.23 -5.68 7.63
N LEU A 186 -9.51 -5.32 7.74
CA LEU A 186 -10.10 -4.17 7.07
C LEU A 186 -9.97 -2.88 7.88
N GLU A 187 -9.44 -2.95 9.10
CA GLU A 187 -9.27 -1.82 10.00
C GLU A 187 -8.47 -0.72 9.30
N LEU A 188 -9.01 0.50 9.36
CA LEU A 188 -8.38 1.66 8.76
C LEU A 188 -7.43 2.28 9.77
N ASP A 189 -6.14 2.37 9.44
CA ASP A 189 -5.29 3.35 10.10
C ASP A 189 -5.79 4.76 9.71
N ARG A 190 -6.61 5.34 10.60
CA ARG A 190 -7.29 6.61 10.37
C ARG A 190 -6.31 7.74 10.09
N ASN A 191 -5.15 7.76 10.73
CA ASN A 191 -4.15 8.82 10.51
C ASN A 191 -3.56 8.71 9.11
N THR A 192 -3.13 7.49 8.73
CA THR A 192 -2.61 7.22 7.38
C THR A 192 -3.67 7.50 6.31
N ALA A 193 -4.92 7.12 6.54
CA ALA A 193 -6.02 7.37 5.61
C ALA A 193 -6.34 8.87 5.44
N ILE A 194 -6.32 9.65 6.52
CA ILE A 194 -6.48 11.11 6.47
C ILE A 194 -5.32 11.78 5.72
N MET A 195 -4.08 11.33 5.94
CA MET A 195 -2.91 11.81 5.22
C MET A 195 -3.02 11.51 3.72
N ASN A 196 -3.32 10.26 3.37
CA ASN A 196 -3.53 9.82 1.98
C ASN A 196 -4.63 10.62 1.30
N HIS A 197 -5.77 10.78 1.97
CA HIS A 197 -6.87 11.61 1.49
C HIS A 197 -6.41 13.05 1.20
N SER A 198 -5.74 13.68 2.17
CA SER A 198 -5.29 15.06 2.06
C SER A 198 -4.26 15.25 0.94
N PHE A 199 -3.35 14.28 0.79
CA PHE A 199 -2.34 14.27 -0.27
C PHE A 199 -2.96 14.13 -1.66
N LEU A 200 -3.90 13.19 -1.83
CA LEU A 200 -4.62 13.00 -3.10
C LEU A 200 -5.43 14.25 -3.48
N MET A 201 -6.15 14.83 -2.51
CA MET A 201 -6.87 16.10 -2.69
C MET A 201 -5.91 17.20 -3.14
N GLY A 202 -4.79 17.38 -2.43
CA GLY A 202 -3.78 18.38 -2.75
C GLY A 202 -3.22 18.21 -4.17
N ARG A 203 -2.79 17.00 -4.53
CA ARG A 203 -2.26 16.69 -5.87
C ARG A 203 -3.25 16.98 -6.99
N LEU A 204 -4.53 16.63 -6.79
CA LEU A 204 -5.58 16.92 -7.76
C LEU A 204 -5.92 18.41 -7.84
N GLN A 205 -5.88 19.13 -6.72
CA GLN A 205 -6.04 20.59 -6.72
C GLN A 205 -4.88 21.29 -7.43
N ASP A 206 -3.63 20.90 -7.16
CA ASP A 206 -2.43 21.42 -7.82
C ASP A 206 -2.48 21.12 -9.31
N TYR A 207 -2.86 19.91 -9.69
CA TYR A 207 -3.01 19.52 -11.09
C TYR A 207 -4.07 20.37 -11.81
N THR A 208 -5.23 20.59 -11.19
CA THR A 208 -6.34 21.35 -11.80
C THR A 208 -6.18 22.87 -11.70
N GLN A 209 -5.25 23.35 -10.86
CA GLN A 209 -5.07 24.77 -10.53
C GLN A 209 -6.34 25.41 -9.90
N LEU A 210 -7.22 24.57 -9.31
CA LEU A 210 -8.48 25.01 -8.71
C LEU A 210 -8.28 25.32 -7.22
N ASN A 211 -8.00 26.59 -6.95
CA ASN A 211 -7.63 27.08 -5.61
C ASN A 211 -8.80 27.29 -4.64
N THR A 212 -10.03 26.98 -5.03
CA THR A 212 -11.21 27.12 -4.16
C THR A 212 -11.92 25.79 -3.99
N VAL A 213 -12.37 25.51 -2.76
CA VAL A 213 -13.09 24.27 -2.41
C VAL A 213 -14.30 24.07 -3.32
N SER A 214 -15.08 25.13 -3.56
CA SER A 214 -16.29 25.05 -4.38
C SER A 214 -16.01 24.83 -5.87
N ALA A 215 -14.90 25.35 -6.41
CA ALA A 215 -14.53 25.07 -7.80
C ALA A 215 -14.03 23.63 -7.95
N PHE A 216 -13.22 23.15 -7.00
CA PHE A 216 -12.72 21.78 -6.99
C PHE A 216 -13.84 20.75 -6.80
N ASP A 217 -14.80 21.01 -5.92
CA ASP A 217 -15.97 20.14 -5.72
C ASP A 217 -16.81 19.99 -7.01
N ARG A 218 -17.04 21.10 -7.74
CA ARG A 218 -17.70 21.05 -9.06
C ARG A 218 -16.88 20.27 -10.08
N TRP A 219 -15.56 20.35 -10.02
CA TRP A 219 -14.70 19.58 -10.90
C TRP A 219 -14.78 18.08 -10.60
N LEU A 220 -14.74 17.68 -9.32
CA LEU A 220 -14.96 16.29 -8.90
C LEU A 220 -16.34 15.78 -9.37
N ALA A 221 -17.37 16.62 -9.31
CA ALA A 221 -18.68 16.31 -9.86
C ALA A 221 -18.64 16.08 -11.37
N GLY A 222 -17.88 16.90 -12.10
CA GLY A 222 -17.60 16.72 -13.52
C GLY A 222 -16.82 15.44 -13.85
N GLN A 223 -16.09 14.86 -12.87
CA GLN A 223 -15.47 13.53 -12.98
C GLN A 223 -16.45 12.39 -12.64
N GLY A 224 -17.74 12.68 -12.42
CA GLY A 224 -18.76 11.68 -12.15
C GLY A 224 -18.95 11.31 -10.68
N ILE A 225 -18.34 12.04 -9.74
CA ILE A 225 -18.64 11.86 -8.30
C ILE A 225 -19.93 12.62 -7.95
N PRO A 226 -20.97 11.97 -7.41
CA PRO A 226 -22.22 12.65 -7.10
C PRO A 226 -22.07 13.68 -5.97
N GLN A 227 -22.70 14.85 -6.13
CA GLN A 227 -22.83 15.86 -5.08
C GLN A 227 -24.06 15.57 -4.20
N GLU A 228 -24.01 14.50 -3.43
CA GLU A 228 -25.13 14.03 -2.62
C GLU A 228 -24.82 13.98 -1.12
N THR A 229 -23.55 14.12 -0.73
CA THR A 229 -23.12 14.05 0.66
C THR A 229 -23.55 15.30 1.41
N PRO A 230 -24.42 15.18 2.44
CA PRO A 230 -24.85 16.32 3.23
C PRO A 230 -23.69 16.84 4.09
N TYR A 231 -23.48 18.15 4.09
CA TYR A 231 -22.52 18.82 4.95
C TYR A 231 -23.16 20.06 5.59
N TRP A 232 -23.15 20.13 6.91
CA TRP A 232 -23.60 21.29 7.65
C TRP A 232 -22.48 22.30 7.76
N ARG A 233 -22.51 23.36 6.97
CA ARG A 233 -21.56 24.47 7.06
C ARG A 233 -21.93 25.41 8.20
N SER A 234 -20.97 25.71 9.06
CA SER A 234 -21.08 26.76 10.07
C SER A 234 -20.67 28.10 9.44
N ASP A 235 -21.59 29.07 9.41
CA ASP A 235 -21.28 30.44 9.04
C ASP A 235 -20.96 31.28 10.29
N THR A 236 -20.59 32.55 10.11
CA THR A 236 -20.36 33.45 11.24
C THR A 236 -21.68 33.75 11.97
N GLY A 237 -21.75 33.42 13.26
CA GLY A 237 -22.99 33.39 14.06
C GLY A 237 -23.68 32.02 13.97
N ASP A 238 -24.58 31.67 14.89
CA ASP A 238 -25.23 30.34 15.02
C ASP A 238 -26.04 29.83 13.80
N LYS A 239 -25.92 30.48 12.64
CA LYS A 239 -26.54 30.07 11.38
C LYS A 239 -25.77 28.89 10.77
N ARG A 240 -26.52 27.83 10.46
CA ARG A 240 -26.03 26.66 9.74
C ARG A 240 -26.69 26.56 8.39
N ARG A 241 -25.91 26.22 7.37
CA ARG A 241 -26.41 25.96 6.03
C ARG A 241 -26.12 24.52 5.65
N LEU A 242 -27.15 23.80 5.21
CA LEU A 242 -26.96 22.49 4.59
C LEU A 242 -26.47 22.68 3.15
N GLU A 243 -25.34 22.07 2.83
CA GLU A 243 -24.80 21.96 1.49
C GLU A 243 -24.77 20.49 1.07
N LYS A 244 -24.86 20.24 -0.24
CA LYS A 244 -24.60 18.92 -0.82
C LYS A 244 -23.29 18.99 -1.58
N LEU A 245 -22.34 18.17 -1.17
CA LEU A 245 -20.97 18.14 -1.71
C LEU A 245 -20.69 16.75 -2.26
N THR A 246 -19.62 16.65 -3.05
CA THR A 246 -19.00 15.34 -3.30
C THR A 246 -18.44 14.77 -1.99
N LEU A 247 -18.42 13.45 -1.85
CA LEU A 247 -17.89 12.81 -0.64
C LEU A 247 -16.46 13.27 -0.31
N PRO A 248 -15.51 13.36 -1.26
CA PRO A 248 -14.16 13.84 -0.93
C PRO A 248 -14.09 15.27 -0.41
N THR A 249 -14.92 16.16 -0.94
CA THR A 249 -15.00 17.52 -0.42
C THR A 249 -15.61 17.57 0.98
N ALA A 250 -16.65 16.77 1.24
CA ALA A 250 -17.24 16.67 2.57
C ALA A 250 -16.23 16.14 3.60
N VAL A 251 -15.52 15.05 3.27
CA VAL A 251 -14.45 14.48 4.10
C VAL A 251 -13.34 15.51 4.36
N ARG A 252 -12.85 16.20 3.32
CA ARG A 252 -11.89 17.30 3.46
C ARG A 252 -12.37 18.32 4.48
N ASN A 253 -13.61 18.81 4.34
CA ASN A 253 -14.13 19.84 5.23
C ASN A 253 -14.28 19.33 6.67
N MET A 254 -14.64 18.07 6.89
CA MET A 254 -14.70 17.47 8.22
C MET A 254 -13.30 17.29 8.85
N ILE A 255 -12.27 17.02 8.05
CA ILE A 255 -10.87 16.96 8.50
C ILE A 255 -10.35 18.36 8.90
N HIS A 256 -10.61 19.37 8.07
CA HIS A 256 -10.10 20.74 8.30
C HIS A 256 -10.91 21.56 9.30
N HIS A 257 -12.18 21.21 9.52
CA HIS A 257 -13.06 21.88 10.49
C HIS A 257 -13.57 20.90 11.57
N PRO A 258 -12.67 20.28 12.36
CA PRO A 258 -13.06 19.34 13.42
C PRO A 258 -13.89 20.01 14.53
N GLU A 259 -13.83 21.33 14.66
CA GLU A 259 -14.66 22.13 15.56
C GLU A 259 -16.16 22.10 15.18
N ASN A 260 -16.49 21.72 13.94
CA ASN A 260 -17.86 21.67 13.46
C ASN A 260 -18.53 20.34 13.82
N LEU A 261 -19.01 20.26 15.06
CA LEU A 261 -19.67 19.09 15.65
C LEU A 261 -21.02 18.70 14.99
N SER A 262 -21.49 19.47 14.01
CA SER A 262 -22.70 19.13 13.23
C SER A 262 -22.46 18.02 12.21
N ASN A 263 -21.19 17.68 11.97
CA ASN A 263 -20.78 16.64 11.04
C ASN A 263 -19.95 15.59 11.79
N ARG A 264 -20.10 14.33 11.40
CA ARG A 264 -19.32 13.22 11.96
C ARG A 264 -18.54 12.56 10.84
N LEU A 265 -17.22 12.47 11.00
CA LEU A 265 -16.35 11.80 10.04
C LEU A 265 -16.23 10.31 10.38
N LEU A 266 -16.81 9.45 9.54
CA LEU A 266 -16.73 8.00 9.68
C LEU A 266 -15.50 7.44 8.94
N ASP A 267 -14.93 6.33 9.41
CA ASP A 267 -13.79 5.69 8.74
C ASP A 267 -14.15 5.15 7.36
N GLU A 268 -15.39 4.66 7.20
CA GLU A 268 -15.92 4.25 5.89
C GLU A 268 -15.95 5.41 4.89
N ASP A 269 -16.32 6.62 5.34
CA ASP A 269 -16.33 7.82 4.48
C ASP A 269 -14.92 8.19 4.03
N ILE A 270 -13.92 8.12 4.93
CA ILE A 270 -12.52 8.36 4.59
C ILE A 270 -12.04 7.32 3.57
N ARG A 271 -12.29 6.02 3.84
CA ARG A 271 -11.88 4.92 2.96
C ARG A 271 -12.50 5.10 1.57
N LYS A 272 -13.82 5.27 1.49
CA LYS A 272 -14.54 5.46 0.22
C LYS A 272 -14.08 6.73 -0.50
N SER A 273 -13.79 7.80 0.23
CA SER A 273 -13.23 9.01 -0.37
C SER A 273 -11.86 8.77 -1.01
N VAL A 274 -10.95 8.08 -0.33
CA VAL A 274 -9.63 7.72 -0.88
C VAL A 274 -9.79 6.90 -2.16
N GLU A 275 -10.68 5.90 -2.17
CA GLU A 275 -10.94 5.10 -3.38
C GLU A 275 -11.49 5.91 -4.54
N LEU A 276 -12.43 6.84 -4.29
CA LEU A 276 -12.96 7.73 -5.33
C LEU A 276 -11.87 8.64 -5.92
N LEU A 277 -10.96 9.13 -5.07
CA LEU A 277 -9.84 9.95 -5.53
C LEU A 277 -8.83 9.11 -6.33
N LEU A 278 -8.50 7.89 -5.88
CA LEU A 278 -7.64 6.97 -6.62
C LEU A 278 -8.23 6.58 -7.98
N GLU A 279 -9.55 6.41 -8.09
CA GLU A 279 -10.21 6.15 -9.37
C GLU A 279 -10.01 7.31 -10.34
N ILE A 280 -10.15 8.55 -9.87
CA ILE A 280 -9.89 9.75 -10.68
C ILE A 280 -8.44 9.81 -11.14
N THR A 281 -7.47 9.52 -10.26
CA THR A 281 -6.04 9.58 -10.61
C THR A 281 -5.59 8.48 -11.58
N GLY A 282 -6.42 7.46 -11.83
CA GLY A 282 -6.15 6.36 -12.76
C GLY A 282 -6.79 6.49 -14.14
N ARG A 283 -7.70 7.45 -14.37
CA ARG A 283 -8.45 7.57 -15.63
C ARG A 283 -7.64 8.28 -16.73
N PRO A 284 -7.64 7.79 -18.00
CA PRO A 284 -7.06 8.52 -19.13
C PRO A 284 -7.74 9.87 -19.37
N PRO A 285 -7.03 10.89 -19.91
CA PRO A 285 -5.61 10.87 -20.28
C PRO A 285 -4.63 11.03 -19.10
N TYR A 286 -5.07 10.74 -17.86
CA TYR A 286 -4.46 11.24 -16.65
C TYR A 286 -4.07 10.15 -15.63
N PRO A 287 -3.01 9.35 -15.88
CA PRO A 287 -2.14 9.03 -14.76
C PRO A 287 -1.52 10.37 -14.33
N LEU A 288 -1.90 10.90 -13.15
CA LEU A 288 -1.18 12.04 -12.57
C LEU A 288 0.31 11.68 -12.63
N LYS A 289 1.07 12.39 -13.48
CA LYS A 289 2.52 12.19 -13.58
C LYS A 289 3.04 12.21 -12.16
N GLN A 290 3.79 11.16 -11.79
CA GLN A 290 4.65 11.25 -10.63
C GLN A 290 5.43 12.57 -10.82
N LEU A 291 5.34 13.48 -9.86
CA LEU A 291 6.35 14.52 -9.77
C LEU A 291 7.63 13.77 -9.37
N THR A 292 8.26 13.15 -10.36
CA THR A 292 9.68 12.86 -10.35
C THR A 292 10.35 14.20 -10.55
N GLN A 293 10.76 14.82 -9.45
CA GLN A 293 11.83 15.82 -9.44
C GLN A 293 12.72 15.56 -8.24
#